data_AF-A0A7J9YWU3-F1
#
_entry.id   AF-A0A7J9YWU3-F1
#
_cell.length_a   1.000
_cell.length_b   1.000
_cell.length_c   1.000
_cell.angle_alpha   90.00
_cell.angle_beta   90.00
_cell.angle_gamma   90.00
#
_symmetry.space_group_name_H-M   'P 1'
#
loop_
_entity.id
_entity.type
_entity.pdbx_description
1 polymer ?
#
loop_
_entity_poly.entity_id
_entity_poly.type
_entity_poly.pdbx_seq_one_letter_code
_entity_poly.pdbx_strand_id
1 'polypeptide(L)'
;MRSPRLRRRQTSSPRLTPTGSERVAYCAPPGLPKCQRYPAELSGPSASVGGRRRETPRWTAGPSGGRGTIPRMRAELGESPAEATFVRDTLLVLLAVGAGVVDAISLVTLGVFTAAVTANVVLVGLALGDADSHTALRAALAIAGFGVGVMVAARALGPATAAERWPARAPAVLAGIAIVQVTFLAGWIASDGRPDGVALDLLATASAVAMGGQSAATRAWHTGIATTYVSGTLTMLLRDLAESSGARPDQLRRLSVIVAVAGGATVGALLLNHAHGSVPILPITLTVVVAIGAATLPRRRRALGFEA
;
A
#
# COMPACT_ATOMS: atom_id res chain seq x y z
N MET A 1 -43.34 54.73 8.97
CA MET A 1 -42.28 54.00 8.25
C MET A 1 -42.71 52.55 8.12
N ARG A 2 -42.94 52.08 6.89
CA ARG A 2 -43.50 50.76 6.55
C ARG A 2 -42.37 49.77 6.23
N SER A 3 -42.41 48.60 6.85
CA SER A 3 -41.52 47.46 6.58
C SER A 3 -41.76 46.87 5.18
N PRO A 4 -40.72 46.51 4.39
CA PRO A 4 -40.92 45.90 3.09
C PRO A 4 -41.21 44.39 3.21
N ARG A 5 -42.37 43.98 2.72
CA ARG A 5 -42.75 42.57 2.49
C ARG A 5 -41.95 42.04 1.28
N LEU A 6 -41.04 41.08 1.49
CA LEU A 6 -40.46 40.31 0.40
C LEU A 6 -41.41 39.15 0.03
N ARG A 7 -41.96 39.26 -1.19
CA ARG A 7 -42.83 38.28 -1.85
C ARG A 7 -42.11 36.94 -2.01
N ARG A 8 -42.72 35.86 -1.51
CA ARG A 8 -42.46 34.49 -1.98
C ARG A 8 -42.80 34.42 -3.48
N ARG A 9 -41.80 34.21 -4.34
CA ARG A 9 -42.03 33.70 -5.70
C ARG A 9 -42.08 32.18 -5.62
N GLN A 10 -43.28 31.62 -5.81
CA GLN A 10 -43.46 30.25 -6.24
C GLN A 10 -42.93 30.15 -7.67
N THR A 11 -41.85 29.40 -7.87
CA THR A 11 -41.45 28.94 -9.21
C THR A 11 -41.87 27.49 -9.35
N SER A 12 -42.89 27.31 -10.17
CA SER A 12 -43.43 26.07 -10.70
C SER A 12 -42.34 25.12 -11.20
N SER A 13 -42.36 23.88 -10.70
CA SER A 13 -41.58 22.75 -11.21
C SER A 13 -42.07 22.32 -12.59
N PRO A 14 -41.21 22.22 -13.63
CA PRO A 14 -41.56 21.48 -14.83
C PRO A 14 -41.30 19.98 -14.60
N ARG A 15 -42.36 19.17 -14.71
CA ARG A 15 -42.24 17.71 -14.88
C ARG A 15 -41.62 17.46 -16.25
N LEU A 16 -40.44 16.85 -16.28
CA LEU A 16 -39.82 16.34 -17.50
C LEU A 16 -39.90 14.81 -17.47
N THR A 17 -40.84 14.28 -18.25
CA THR A 17 -40.88 12.89 -18.71
C THR A 17 -39.75 12.67 -19.71
N PRO A 18 -38.87 11.66 -19.56
CA PRO A 18 -37.84 11.40 -20.56
C PRO A 18 -38.43 10.53 -21.69
N THR A 19 -38.90 11.20 -22.73
CA THR A 19 -39.06 10.63 -24.08
C THR A 19 -37.98 11.24 -24.97
N GLY A 20 -37.23 10.40 -25.68
CA GLY A 20 -36.43 10.85 -26.82
C GLY A 20 -34.93 10.89 -26.54
N SER A 21 -34.22 9.97 -27.19
CA SER A 21 -32.77 9.94 -27.32
C SER A 21 -32.25 11.15 -28.11
N GLU A 22 -31.55 12.07 -27.46
CA GLU A 22 -30.80 13.13 -28.13
C GLU A 22 -29.31 12.98 -27.79
N ARG A 23 -28.53 12.54 -28.80
CA ARG A 23 -27.08 12.39 -28.69
C ARG A 23 -26.45 13.76 -28.85
N VAL A 24 -25.90 14.32 -27.77
CA VAL A 24 -25.07 15.52 -27.82
C VAL A 24 -23.71 15.15 -28.40
N ALA A 25 -23.41 15.65 -29.60
CA ALA A 25 -22.12 15.51 -30.26
C ALA A 25 -21.11 16.52 -29.67
N TYR A 26 -20.02 16.02 -29.08
CA TYR A 26 -18.86 16.84 -28.73
C TYR A 26 -17.97 17.01 -29.96
N CYS A 27 -17.81 18.25 -30.45
CA CYS A 27 -16.81 18.59 -31.45
C CYS A 27 -15.40 18.55 -30.82
N ALA A 28 -14.51 17.73 -31.37
CA ALA A 28 -13.09 17.73 -31.00
C ALA A 28 -12.33 18.91 -31.66
N PRO A 29 -11.35 19.52 -31.00
CA PRO A 29 -10.52 20.60 -31.57
C PRO A 29 -9.53 20.08 -32.64
N PRO A 30 -9.15 20.90 -33.63
CA PRO A 30 -8.33 20.47 -34.77
C PRO A 30 -6.85 20.34 -34.40
N GLY A 31 -6.22 19.19 -34.69
CA GLY A 31 -4.76 19.02 -34.53
C GLY A 31 -4.19 17.62 -34.31
N LEU A 32 -4.98 16.53 -34.35
CA LEU A 32 -4.48 15.17 -34.12
C LEU A 32 -4.69 14.25 -35.34
N PRO A 33 -3.77 13.30 -35.62
CA PRO A 33 -3.83 12.42 -36.78
C PRO A 33 -4.99 11.41 -36.70
N LYS A 34 -5.53 11.11 -37.89
CA LYS A 34 -6.75 10.35 -38.20
C LYS A 34 -6.89 9.04 -37.38
N CYS A 35 -8.00 8.90 -36.66
CA CYS A 35 -8.42 7.64 -36.06
C CYS A 35 -8.66 6.56 -37.13
N GLN A 36 -8.04 5.41 -36.90
CA GLN A 36 -8.12 4.18 -37.67
C GLN A 36 -9.52 3.55 -37.54
N ARG A 37 -10.11 3.16 -38.68
CA ARG A 37 -11.45 2.56 -38.79
C ARG A 37 -11.53 1.21 -38.05
N TYR A 38 -12.54 1.04 -37.20
CA TYR A 38 -13.09 -0.29 -36.88
C TYR A 38 -14.35 -0.52 -37.73
N PRO A 39 -14.52 -1.69 -38.39
CA PRO A 39 -15.71 -1.97 -39.19
C PRO A 39 -16.93 -2.22 -38.30
N ALA A 40 -18.02 -1.54 -38.62
CA ALA A 40 -19.35 -1.79 -38.10
C ALA A 40 -20.08 -2.76 -39.03
N GLU A 41 -20.23 -4.02 -38.64
CA GLU A 41 -21.18 -4.95 -39.24
C GLU A 41 -21.90 -5.72 -38.14
N LEU A 42 -23.19 -5.41 -37.96
CA LEU A 42 -24.31 -6.37 -37.95
C LEU A 42 -25.56 -5.66 -37.39
N SER A 43 -26.17 -4.86 -38.27
CA SER A 43 -27.55 -4.42 -38.15
C SER A 43 -28.46 -5.60 -38.49
N GLY A 44 -29.16 -6.15 -37.50
CA GLY A 44 -30.24 -7.12 -37.73
C GLY A 44 -31.57 -6.42 -38.03
N PRO A 45 -32.40 -6.90 -38.98
CA PRO A 45 -33.64 -6.24 -39.36
C PRO A 45 -34.79 -6.52 -38.38
N SER A 46 -35.61 -5.48 -38.20
CA SER A 46 -36.94 -5.55 -37.59
C SER A 46 -37.82 -6.56 -38.34
N ALA A 47 -38.35 -7.56 -37.61
CA ALA A 47 -39.32 -8.49 -38.15
C ALA A 47 -40.52 -8.65 -37.20
N SER A 48 -41.67 -8.54 -37.84
CA SER A 48 -43.05 -8.57 -37.37
C SER A 48 -43.45 -9.73 -36.47
N VAL A 49 -44.46 -9.42 -35.65
CA VAL A 49 -45.33 -10.33 -34.92
C VAL A 49 -45.89 -11.41 -35.86
N GLY A 50 -45.60 -12.67 -35.56
CA GLY A 50 -46.15 -13.83 -36.27
C GLY A 50 -45.92 -15.10 -35.46
N GLY A 51 -47.00 -15.61 -34.86
CA GLY A 51 -46.98 -16.77 -33.97
C GLY A 51 -46.36 -18.01 -34.60
N ARG A 52 -45.46 -18.67 -33.87
CA ARG A 52 -45.01 -20.04 -34.17
C ARG A 52 -44.89 -20.86 -32.88
N ARG A 53 -45.28 -22.12 -33.03
CA ARG A 53 -45.49 -23.15 -32.02
C ARG A 53 -44.29 -23.32 -31.09
N ARG A 54 -44.58 -23.61 -29.82
CA ARG A 54 -43.61 -24.11 -28.84
C ARG A 54 -43.09 -25.47 -29.29
N GLU A 55 -41.85 -25.52 -29.76
CA GLU A 55 -41.07 -26.76 -29.80
C GLU A 55 -40.31 -26.92 -28.49
N THR A 56 -40.65 -27.96 -27.74
CA THR A 56 -39.93 -28.40 -26.55
C THR A 56 -38.60 -29.05 -26.95
N PRO A 57 -37.47 -28.78 -26.28
CA PRO A 57 -36.25 -29.53 -26.54
C PRO A 57 -36.42 -30.98 -26.10
N ARG A 58 -36.32 -31.89 -27.07
CA ARG A 58 -36.35 -33.34 -26.86
C ARG A 58 -35.00 -33.78 -26.33
N TRP A 59 -34.91 -34.10 -25.04
CA TRP A 59 -33.72 -34.73 -24.46
C TRP A 59 -33.56 -36.14 -25.02
N THR A 60 -32.61 -36.34 -25.92
CA THR A 60 -32.17 -37.67 -26.33
C THR A 60 -31.14 -38.17 -25.33
N ALA A 61 -31.52 -39.18 -24.54
CA ALA A 61 -30.61 -39.92 -23.69
C ALA A 61 -29.59 -40.67 -24.55
N GLY A 62 -28.33 -40.23 -24.50
CA GLY A 62 -27.19 -40.96 -25.05
C GLY A 62 -26.74 -42.08 -24.11
N PRO A 63 -26.09 -43.15 -24.61
CA PRO A 63 -25.77 -44.32 -23.81
C PRO A 63 -24.70 -44.01 -22.76
N SER A 64 -24.93 -44.54 -21.57
CA SER A 64 -24.04 -44.59 -20.42
C SER A 64 -22.66 -45.16 -20.77
N GLY A 65 -21.61 -44.35 -20.61
CA GLY A 65 -20.25 -44.83 -20.73
C GLY A 65 -19.22 -43.71 -20.57
N GLY A 66 -18.79 -43.45 -19.34
CA GLY A 66 -17.64 -42.56 -19.11
C GLY A 66 -17.68 -41.85 -17.78
N ARG A 67 -17.07 -42.49 -16.77
CA ARG A 67 -16.45 -41.89 -15.57
C ARG A 67 -16.81 -40.41 -15.35
N GLY A 68 -17.95 -40.18 -14.70
CA GLY A 68 -18.16 -38.93 -13.98
C GLY A 68 -17.10 -38.83 -12.90
N THR A 69 -16.04 -38.06 -13.16
CA THR A 69 -15.21 -37.53 -12.10
C THR A 69 -16.11 -36.64 -11.27
N ILE A 70 -16.66 -37.17 -10.19
CA ILE A 70 -17.13 -36.36 -9.06
C ILE A 70 -15.97 -35.39 -8.79
N PRO A 71 -16.15 -34.07 -8.90
CA PRO A 71 -15.13 -33.14 -8.45
C PRO A 71 -14.93 -33.47 -6.97
N ARG A 72 -13.82 -34.15 -6.69
CA ARG A 72 -13.44 -34.52 -5.34
C ARG A 72 -13.51 -33.24 -4.54
N MET A 73 -14.41 -33.26 -3.57
CA MET A 73 -14.51 -32.44 -2.38
C MET A 73 -13.12 -32.46 -1.68
N ARG A 74 -12.16 -31.75 -2.27
CA ARG A 74 -10.75 -31.66 -1.87
C ARG A 74 -10.38 -30.21 -1.54
N ALA A 75 -11.39 -29.35 -1.42
CA ALA A 75 -11.26 -27.92 -1.23
C ALA A 75 -11.28 -27.49 0.25
N GLU A 76 -11.37 -28.40 1.22
CA GLU A 76 -11.62 -28.01 2.62
C GLU A 76 -10.46 -28.19 3.60
N LEU A 77 -9.22 -28.31 3.11
CA LEU A 77 -8.03 -28.22 3.99
C LEU A 77 -6.96 -27.26 3.45
N GLY A 78 -7.34 -26.32 2.59
CA GLY A 78 -6.48 -25.24 2.11
C GLY A 78 -6.93 -23.91 2.70
N GLU A 79 -5.99 -23.14 3.27
CA GLU A 79 -6.24 -21.82 3.87
C GLU A 79 -7.19 -20.98 3.02
N SER A 80 -8.25 -20.46 3.66
CA SER A 80 -9.23 -19.59 3.01
C SER A 80 -8.53 -18.33 2.44
N PRO A 81 -8.97 -17.76 1.31
CA PRO A 81 -8.48 -16.47 0.81
C PRO A 81 -8.46 -15.36 1.87
N ALA A 82 -9.34 -15.45 2.87
CA ALA A 82 -9.38 -14.56 4.01
C ALA A 82 -8.17 -14.72 4.95
N GLU A 83 -7.73 -15.95 5.19
CA GLU A 83 -6.61 -16.27 6.08
C GLU A 83 -5.28 -15.75 5.53
N ALA A 84 -5.04 -15.94 4.22
CA ALA A 84 -3.86 -15.37 3.57
C ALA A 84 -3.83 -13.84 3.56
N THR A 85 -5.01 -13.19 3.55
CA THR A 85 -5.12 -11.73 3.64
C THR A 85 -4.84 -11.26 5.07
N PHE A 86 -5.39 -11.97 6.07
CA PHE A 86 -5.15 -11.69 7.49
C PHE A 86 -3.67 -11.79 7.88
N VAL A 87 -2.96 -12.82 7.41
CA VAL A 87 -1.52 -12.95 7.70
C VAL A 87 -0.74 -11.78 7.10
N ARG A 88 -1.03 -11.37 5.87
CA ARG A 88 -0.37 -10.22 5.23
C ARG A 88 -0.60 -8.92 5.97
N ASP A 89 -1.85 -8.67 6.38
CA ASP A 89 -2.21 -7.49 7.15
C ASP A 89 -1.49 -7.49 8.51
N THR A 90 -1.35 -8.66 9.13
CA THR A 90 -0.57 -8.82 10.37
C THR A 90 0.91 -8.50 10.15
N LEU A 91 1.54 -9.03 9.09
CA LEU A 91 2.94 -8.73 8.76
C LEU A 91 3.16 -7.24 8.46
N LEU A 92 2.21 -6.60 7.77
CA LEU A 92 2.23 -5.17 7.50
C LEU A 92 2.15 -4.35 8.80
N VAL A 93 1.25 -4.73 9.72
CA VAL A 93 1.12 -4.09 11.03
C VAL A 93 2.40 -4.26 11.87
N LEU A 94 3.04 -5.42 11.86
CA LEU A 94 4.32 -5.64 12.56
C LEU A 94 5.42 -4.72 12.01
N LEU A 95 5.54 -4.58 10.69
CA LEU A 95 6.47 -3.63 10.08
C LEU A 95 6.11 -2.17 10.42
N ALA A 96 4.83 -1.83 10.55
CA ALA A 96 4.38 -0.51 10.93
C ALA A 96 4.77 -0.17 12.39
N VAL A 97 4.64 -1.13 13.31
CA VAL A 97 5.16 -0.98 14.68
C VAL A 97 6.67 -0.74 14.66
N GLY A 98 7.42 -1.57 13.93
CA GLY A 98 8.88 -1.41 13.79
C GLY A 98 9.27 -0.05 13.22
N ALA A 99 8.55 0.42 12.20
CA ALA A 99 8.74 1.75 11.61
C ALA A 99 8.54 2.87 12.64
N GLY A 100 7.49 2.79 13.45
CA GLY A 100 7.24 3.75 14.53
C GLY A 100 8.37 3.78 15.57
N VAL A 101 8.92 2.62 15.95
CA VAL A 101 10.06 2.54 16.87
C VAL A 101 11.30 3.22 16.27
N VAL A 102 11.58 2.97 14.99
CA VAL A 102 12.70 3.60 14.26
C VAL A 102 12.50 5.12 14.14
N ASP A 103 11.28 5.59 13.92
CA ASP A 103 10.97 7.02 13.88
C ASP A 103 11.24 7.69 15.24
N ALA A 104 10.91 7.04 16.36
CA ALA A 104 11.25 7.55 17.69
C ALA A 104 12.78 7.64 17.91
N ILE A 105 13.53 6.59 17.55
CA ILE A 105 15.01 6.59 17.65
C ILE A 105 15.61 7.70 16.79
N SER A 106 15.17 7.79 15.53
CA SER A 106 15.76 8.72 14.56
C SER A 106 15.49 10.17 14.94
N LEU A 107 14.27 10.50 15.36
CA LEU A 107 13.95 11.86 15.77
C LEU A 107 14.66 12.26 17.07
N VAL A 108 14.64 11.40 18.09
CA VAL A 108 15.17 11.73 19.42
C VAL A 108 16.69 11.74 19.45
N THR A 109 17.34 10.76 18.80
CA THR A 109 18.80 10.60 18.91
C THR A 109 19.55 11.09 17.68
N LEU A 110 19.00 10.92 16.48
CA LEU A 110 19.70 11.28 15.23
C LEU A 110 19.34 12.70 14.74
N GLY A 111 18.26 13.29 15.26
CA GLY A 111 17.80 14.63 14.90
C GLY A 111 17.21 14.75 13.49
N VAL A 112 16.91 13.62 12.84
CA VAL A 112 16.34 13.55 11.49
C VAL A 112 15.34 12.41 11.40
N PHE A 113 14.45 12.44 10.41
CA PHE A 113 13.51 11.35 10.19
C PHE A 113 14.06 10.35 9.17
N THR A 114 14.18 9.08 9.50
CA THR A 114 14.70 8.08 8.55
C THR A 114 13.66 7.63 7.53
N ALA A 115 12.37 7.87 7.81
CA ALA A 115 11.25 7.47 6.95
C ALA A 115 10.40 8.63 6.42
N ALA A 116 10.41 9.79 7.07
CA ALA A 116 9.58 10.94 6.70
C ALA A 116 10.36 11.95 5.84
N VAL A 117 10.52 11.64 4.55
CA VAL A 117 11.23 12.49 3.58
C VAL A 117 10.69 13.93 3.56
N THR A 118 9.38 14.13 3.70
CA THR A 118 8.76 15.46 3.75
C THR A 118 9.25 16.29 4.93
N ALA A 119 9.43 15.67 6.10
CA ALA A 119 9.94 16.35 7.28
C ALA A 119 11.42 16.70 7.11
N ASN A 120 12.23 15.80 6.53
CA ASN A 120 13.64 16.09 6.26
C ASN A 120 13.85 17.24 5.27
N VAL A 121 12.99 17.38 4.25
CA VAL A 121 13.09 18.53 3.33
C VAL A 121 12.91 19.84 4.09
N VAL A 122 11.99 19.89 5.06
CA VAL A 122 11.80 21.05 5.94
C VAL A 122 13.00 21.22 6.88
N LEU A 123 13.53 20.14 7.46
CA LEU A 123 14.72 20.18 8.33
C LEU A 123 15.95 20.73 7.60
N VAL A 124 16.17 20.36 6.33
CA VAL A 124 17.22 20.96 5.49
C VAL A 124 17.02 22.46 5.38
N GLY A 125 15.80 22.91 5.07
CA GLY A 125 15.49 24.34 4.94
C GLY A 125 15.71 25.13 6.24
N LEU A 126 15.29 24.58 7.38
CA LEU A 126 15.51 25.20 8.70
C LEU A 126 17.00 25.28 9.02
N ALA A 127 17.73 24.17 8.87
CA ALA A 127 19.16 24.11 9.17
C ALA A 127 19.99 25.06 8.28
N LEU A 128 19.61 25.21 7.00
CA LEU A 128 20.24 26.21 6.13
C LEU A 128 19.93 27.65 6.57
N GLY A 129 18.72 27.92 7.07
CA GLY A 129 18.34 29.22 7.63
C GLY A 129 19.12 29.57 8.89
N ASP A 130 19.41 28.58 9.72
CA ASP A 130 20.18 28.72 10.97
C ASP A 130 21.71 28.63 10.77
N ALA A 131 22.17 28.50 9.52
CA ALA A 131 23.59 28.26 9.18
C ALA A 131 24.21 27.00 9.81
N ASP A 132 23.38 26.00 10.16
CA ASP A 132 23.81 24.69 10.64
C ASP A 132 24.02 23.72 9.47
N SER A 133 25.24 23.70 8.93
CA SER A 133 25.61 22.84 7.81
C SER A 133 25.60 21.35 8.15
N HIS A 134 25.83 20.98 9.41
CA HIS A 134 25.87 19.58 9.84
C HIS A 134 24.48 18.97 9.84
N THR A 135 23.49 19.66 10.42
CA THR A 135 22.10 19.18 10.40
C THR A 135 21.53 19.19 8.98
N ALA A 136 21.85 20.21 8.18
CA ALA A 136 21.44 20.27 6.77
C ALA A 136 22.00 19.08 5.97
N LEU A 137 23.29 18.78 6.13
CA LEU A 137 23.94 17.64 5.47
C LEU A 137 23.31 16.33 5.92
N ARG A 138 23.11 16.12 7.21
CA ARG A 138 22.51 14.90 7.76
C ARG A 138 21.10 14.66 7.23
N ALA A 139 20.25 15.69 7.21
CA ALA A 139 18.90 15.59 6.68
C ALA A 139 18.92 15.30 5.17
N ALA A 140 19.84 15.90 4.41
CA ALA A 140 20.04 15.61 2.99
C ALA A 140 20.53 14.17 2.75
N LEU A 141 21.46 13.67 3.57
CA LEU A 141 21.94 12.29 3.53
C LEU A 141 20.82 11.30 3.86
N ALA A 142 19.96 11.61 4.82
CA ALA A 142 18.79 10.79 5.12
C ALA A 142 17.82 10.73 3.92
N ILE A 143 17.56 11.85 3.22
CA ILE A 143 16.76 11.86 2.00
C ILE A 143 17.39 10.98 0.91
N ALA A 144 18.69 11.16 0.66
CA ALA A 144 19.43 10.39 -0.35
C ALA A 144 19.45 8.90 -0.01
N GLY A 145 19.73 8.55 1.25
CA GLY A 145 19.73 7.18 1.77
C GLY A 145 18.36 6.52 1.59
N PHE A 146 17.28 7.20 1.96
CA PHE A 146 15.92 6.71 1.72
C PHE A 146 15.67 6.42 0.24
N GLY A 147 16.04 7.35 -0.65
CA GLY A 147 15.91 7.18 -2.10
C GLY A 147 16.70 5.97 -2.63
N VAL A 148 17.95 5.80 -2.18
CA VAL A 148 18.79 4.64 -2.53
C VAL A 148 18.15 3.34 -2.06
N GLY A 149 17.65 3.30 -0.82
CA GLY A 149 16.94 2.15 -0.26
C GLY A 149 15.72 1.76 -1.09
N VAL A 150 14.88 2.73 -1.45
CA VAL A 150 13.72 2.52 -2.32
C VAL A 150 14.14 1.95 -3.67
N MET A 151 15.17 2.55 -4.29
CA MET A 151 15.62 2.19 -5.63
C MET A 151 16.23 0.77 -5.67
N VAL A 152 17.08 0.43 -4.70
CA VAL A 152 17.70 -0.90 -4.59
C VAL A 152 16.64 -1.97 -4.33
N ALA A 153 15.72 -1.73 -3.39
CA ALA A 153 14.66 -2.68 -3.08
C ALA A 153 13.68 -2.85 -4.26
N ALA A 154 13.26 -1.77 -4.91
CA ALA A 154 12.38 -1.84 -6.07
C ALA A 154 13.03 -2.61 -7.24
N ARG A 155 14.32 -2.38 -7.51
CA ARG A 155 15.06 -3.15 -8.54
C ARG A 155 15.20 -4.62 -8.16
N ALA A 156 15.45 -4.93 -6.89
CA ALA A 156 15.56 -6.30 -6.42
C ALA A 156 14.23 -7.05 -6.55
N LEU A 157 13.11 -6.40 -6.20
CA LEU A 157 11.76 -6.96 -6.29
C LEU A 157 11.29 -7.15 -7.74
N GLY A 158 11.72 -6.29 -8.66
CA GLY A 158 11.32 -6.32 -10.06
C GLY A 158 9.94 -5.71 -10.30
N PRO A 159 9.45 -5.72 -11.56
CA PRO A 159 8.12 -5.21 -11.90
C PRO A 159 7.04 -6.02 -11.18
N ALA A 160 6.15 -5.34 -10.47
CA ALA A 160 4.97 -5.99 -9.89
C ALA A 160 4.06 -6.45 -11.04
N THR A 161 3.93 -7.76 -11.23
CA THR A 161 2.89 -8.31 -12.11
C THR A 161 1.57 -8.34 -11.33
N ALA A 162 0.45 -8.02 -11.98
CA ALA A 162 -0.86 -7.99 -11.30
C ALA A 162 -1.27 -9.34 -10.68
N ALA A 163 -0.63 -10.44 -11.12
CA ALA A 163 -0.80 -11.78 -10.60
C ALA A 163 0.01 -12.02 -9.30
N GLU A 164 1.23 -11.48 -9.20
CA GLU A 164 2.09 -11.68 -8.03
C GLU A 164 1.81 -10.66 -6.93
N ARG A 165 0.83 -10.99 -6.09
CA ARG A 165 0.56 -10.25 -4.84
C ARG A 165 1.67 -10.45 -3.78
N TRP A 166 2.68 -11.27 -4.08
CA TRP A 166 3.82 -11.54 -3.21
C TRP A 166 5.09 -11.78 -4.04
N PRO A 167 6.01 -10.80 -4.14
CA PRO A 167 7.24 -10.98 -4.90
C PRO A 167 8.08 -12.11 -4.30
N ALA A 168 8.53 -13.06 -5.12
CA ALA A 168 9.35 -14.19 -4.65
C ALA A 168 10.63 -13.73 -3.92
N ARG A 169 11.12 -12.53 -4.23
CA ARG A 169 12.32 -11.92 -3.65
C ARG A 169 12.06 -11.08 -2.41
N ALA A 170 10.81 -10.88 -1.99
CA ALA A 170 10.50 -10.09 -0.80
C ALA A 170 11.22 -10.55 0.48
N PRO A 171 11.33 -11.86 0.79
CA PRO A 171 12.09 -12.31 1.97
C PRO A 171 13.57 -11.94 1.89
N ALA A 172 14.18 -12.01 0.70
CA ALA A 172 15.59 -11.66 0.51
C ALA A 172 15.83 -10.15 0.70
N VAL A 173 14.90 -9.31 0.22
CA VAL A 173 14.95 -7.86 0.44
C VAL A 173 14.81 -7.52 1.92
N LEU A 174 13.85 -8.14 2.63
CA LEU A 174 13.70 -7.97 4.07
C LEU A 174 14.92 -8.45 4.86
N ALA A 175 15.56 -9.56 4.44
CA ALA A 175 16.81 -10.01 5.04
C ALA A 175 17.93 -8.99 4.83
N GLY A 176 18.04 -8.39 3.64
CA GLY A 176 18.97 -7.28 3.39
C GLY A 176 18.71 -6.07 4.29
N ILE A 177 17.43 -5.70 4.47
CA ILE A 177 17.03 -4.63 5.40
C ILE A 177 17.43 -4.97 6.84
N ALA A 178 17.19 -6.21 7.28
CA ALA A 178 17.58 -6.67 8.61
C ALA A 178 19.11 -6.60 8.82
N ILE A 179 19.91 -6.94 7.80
CA ILE A 179 21.38 -6.80 7.84
C ILE A 179 21.75 -5.32 8.07
N VAL A 180 21.15 -4.38 7.34
CA VAL A 180 21.41 -2.95 7.53
C VAL A 180 21.01 -2.49 8.94
N GLN A 181 19.88 -2.97 9.47
CA GLN A 181 19.46 -2.67 10.84
C GLN A 181 20.41 -3.29 11.90
N VAL A 182 20.98 -4.48 11.64
CA VAL A 182 22.02 -5.07 12.50
C VAL A 182 23.30 -4.23 12.47
N THR A 183 23.71 -3.73 11.29
CA THR A 183 24.83 -2.79 11.17
C THR A 183 24.55 -1.50 11.96
N PHE A 184 23.32 -1.00 11.91
CA PHE A 184 22.89 0.13 12.74
C PHE A 184 23.02 -0.18 14.25
N LEU A 185 22.55 -1.36 14.69
CA LEU A 185 22.70 -1.79 16.08
C LEU A 185 24.17 -1.90 16.51
N ALA A 186 25.04 -2.41 15.63
CA ALA A 186 26.48 -2.52 15.93
C ALA A 186 27.10 -1.13 16.15
N GLY A 187 26.81 -0.15 15.28
CA GLY A 187 27.28 1.22 15.45
C GLY A 187 26.62 1.92 16.66
N TRP A 188 25.36 1.60 16.96
CA TRP A 188 24.67 2.07 18.16
C TRP A 188 25.36 1.62 19.44
N ILE A 189 25.67 0.32 19.55
CA ILE A 189 26.39 -0.25 20.70
C ILE A 189 27.81 0.33 20.79
N ALA A 190 28.51 0.45 19.65
CA ALA A 190 29.85 1.03 19.62
C ALA A 190 29.91 2.49 20.06
N SER A 191 28.77 3.20 20.01
CA SER A 191 28.64 4.60 20.43
C SER A 191 27.96 4.75 21.80
N ASP A 192 27.77 3.67 22.57
CA ASP A 192 26.99 3.65 23.82
C ASP A 192 25.58 4.26 23.68
N GLY A 193 25.00 4.10 22.48
CA GLY A 193 23.72 4.68 22.08
C GLY A 193 23.71 6.18 21.85
N ARG A 194 24.86 6.86 21.97
CA ARG A 194 24.99 8.32 21.78
C ARG A 194 25.95 8.63 20.63
N PRO A 195 25.60 8.30 19.39
CA PRO A 195 26.47 8.60 18.26
C PRO A 195 26.59 10.11 18.05
N ASP A 196 27.79 10.56 17.66
CA ASP A 196 28.09 11.95 17.33
C ASP A 196 28.85 12.06 16.00
N GLY A 197 28.97 13.30 15.51
CA GLY A 197 29.69 13.62 14.27
C GLY A 197 29.36 12.69 13.09
N VAL A 198 30.40 12.11 12.51
CA VAL A 198 30.30 11.22 11.34
C VAL A 198 29.56 9.93 11.65
N ALA A 199 29.70 9.38 12.86
CA ALA A 199 29.01 8.15 13.24
C ALA A 199 27.49 8.36 13.25
N LEU A 200 27.04 9.51 13.75
CA LEU A 200 25.64 9.90 13.73
C LEU A 200 25.11 10.00 12.29
N ASP A 201 25.84 10.68 11.40
CA ASP A 201 25.44 10.84 9.99
C ASP A 201 25.38 9.49 9.25
N LEU A 202 26.34 8.59 9.49
CA LEU A 202 26.36 7.24 8.92
C LEU A 202 25.19 6.40 9.42
N LEU A 203 24.89 6.43 10.73
CA LEU A 203 23.77 5.70 11.31
C LEU A 203 22.41 6.23 10.81
N ALA A 204 22.25 7.55 10.71
CA ALA A 204 21.07 8.17 10.11
C ALA A 204 20.88 7.74 8.66
N THR A 205 21.96 7.75 7.87
CA THR A 205 21.93 7.34 6.46
C THR A 205 21.59 5.85 6.31
N ALA A 206 22.24 4.99 7.10
CA ALA A 206 22.00 3.55 7.08
C ALA A 206 20.55 3.21 7.46
N SER A 207 20.03 3.84 8.52
CA SER A 207 18.63 3.67 8.92
C SER A 207 17.67 4.18 7.84
N ALA A 208 17.97 5.31 7.18
CA ALA A 208 17.17 5.80 6.08
C ALA A 208 17.16 4.86 4.87
N VAL A 209 18.29 4.25 4.52
CA VAL A 209 18.37 3.19 3.49
C VAL A 209 17.47 2.00 3.85
N ALA A 210 17.54 1.52 5.09
CA ALA A 210 16.69 0.42 5.56
C ALA A 210 15.20 0.78 5.46
N MET A 211 14.81 1.97 5.93
CA MET A 211 13.43 2.45 5.88
C MET A 211 12.93 2.64 4.44
N GLY A 212 13.74 3.18 3.55
CA GLY A 212 13.40 3.31 2.13
C GLY A 212 13.15 1.94 1.47
N GLY A 213 14.02 0.97 1.75
CA GLY A 213 13.84 -0.40 1.30
C GLY A 213 12.56 -1.04 1.84
N GLN A 214 12.28 -0.85 3.13
CA GLN A 214 11.06 -1.35 3.77
C GLN A 214 9.81 -0.73 3.13
N SER A 215 9.79 0.57 2.85
CA SER A 215 8.67 1.23 2.17
C SER A 215 8.43 0.70 0.76
N ALA A 216 9.48 0.33 0.03
CA ALA A 216 9.35 -0.30 -1.28
C ALA A 216 8.79 -1.72 -1.15
N ALA A 217 9.29 -2.51 -0.20
CA ALA A 217 8.80 -3.86 0.07
C ALA A 217 7.31 -3.87 0.47
N THR A 218 6.88 -2.98 1.38
CA THR A 218 5.47 -2.90 1.79
C THR A 218 4.56 -2.48 0.64
N ARG A 219 5.02 -1.57 -0.22
CA ARG A 219 4.25 -1.12 -1.40
C ARG A 219 4.09 -2.22 -2.45
N ALA A 220 5.05 -3.13 -2.56
CA ALA A 220 4.94 -4.29 -3.43
C ALA A 220 3.90 -5.32 -2.91
N TRP A 221 3.57 -5.30 -1.61
CA TRP A 221 2.54 -6.17 -1.02
C TRP A 221 1.15 -5.55 -1.05
N HIS A 222 1.05 -4.25 -0.77
CA HIS A 222 -0.20 -3.49 -0.79
C HIS A 222 -0.08 -2.25 -1.66
N THR A 223 -0.82 -2.25 -2.76
CA THR A 223 -0.98 -1.06 -3.59
C THR A 223 -1.69 0.04 -2.77
N GLY A 224 -1.00 1.16 -2.54
CA GLY A 224 -1.56 2.33 -1.84
C GLY A 224 -1.48 2.32 -0.32
N ILE A 225 -0.67 1.45 0.30
CA ILE A 225 -0.31 1.54 1.73
C ILE A 225 1.22 1.47 1.87
N ALA A 226 1.80 2.44 2.58
CA ALA A 226 3.20 2.41 2.99
C ALA A 226 3.28 2.78 4.47
N THR A 227 4.08 2.04 5.24
CA THR A 227 4.23 2.28 6.68
C THR A 227 4.83 3.65 6.99
N THR A 228 5.54 4.23 6.03
CA THR A 228 6.18 5.55 6.13
C THR A 228 5.34 6.69 5.56
N TYR A 229 4.20 6.38 4.93
CA TYR A 229 3.30 7.38 4.32
C TYR A 229 1.97 7.44 5.10
N VAL A 230 2.08 7.67 6.41
CA VAL A 230 0.93 7.74 7.33
C VAL A 230 -0.04 8.83 6.91
N SER A 231 0.46 10.01 6.51
CA SER A 231 -0.40 11.12 6.06
C SER A 231 -1.28 10.73 4.87
N GLY A 232 -0.72 10.10 3.84
CA GLY A 232 -1.53 9.63 2.71
C GLY A 232 -2.44 8.46 3.07
N THR A 233 -2.02 7.59 3.99
CA THR A 233 -2.87 6.51 4.52
C THR A 233 -4.10 7.08 5.23
N LEU A 234 -3.92 8.14 6.03
CA LEU A 234 -4.99 8.89 6.67
C LEU A 234 -5.89 9.59 5.66
N THR A 235 -5.32 10.30 4.68
CA THR A 235 -6.11 10.96 3.62
C THR A 235 -7.00 9.96 2.88
N MET A 236 -6.46 8.80 2.52
CA MET A 236 -7.24 7.75 1.85
C MET A 236 -8.34 7.20 2.77
N LEU A 237 -8.03 6.95 4.05
CA LEU A 237 -9.03 6.50 5.04
C LEU A 237 -10.17 7.52 5.20
N LEU A 238 -9.84 8.80 5.34
CA LEU A 238 -10.83 9.87 5.49
C LEU A 238 -11.68 10.02 4.22
N ARG A 239 -11.09 9.87 3.04
CA ARG A 239 -11.83 9.87 1.77
C ARG A 239 -12.81 8.70 1.69
N ASP A 240 -12.34 7.49 1.98
CA ASP A 240 -13.16 6.26 1.98
C ASP A 240 -14.36 6.43 2.96
N LEU A 241 -14.13 7.04 4.13
CA LEU A 241 -15.19 7.34 5.09
C LEU A 241 -16.17 8.42 4.60
N ALA A 242 -15.66 9.51 4.01
CA ALA A 242 -16.48 10.64 3.55
C ALA A 242 -17.39 10.28 2.37
N GLU A 243 -16.89 9.44 1.46
CA GLU A 243 -17.64 9.00 0.29
C GLU A 243 -18.52 7.78 0.57
N SER A 244 -18.46 7.21 1.79
CA SER A 244 -18.99 5.88 2.09
C SER A 244 -18.52 4.82 1.07
N SER A 245 -17.34 5.05 0.49
CA SER A 245 -16.73 4.27 -0.57
C SER A 245 -15.59 3.42 0.03
N GLY A 246 -15.34 2.25 -0.56
CA GLY A 246 -14.31 1.34 -0.06
C GLY A 246 -14.82 0.28 0.92
N ALA A 247 -14.15 -0.88 0.91
CA ALA A 247 -14.54 -2.01 1.73
C ALA A 247 -14.11 -1.80 3.20
N ARG A 248 -14.95 -2.17 4.17
CA ARG A 248 -14.61 -2.10 5.61
C ARG A 248 -13.24 -2.70 5.97
N PRO A 249 -12.81 -3.85 5.39
CA PRO A 249 -11.48 -4.39 5.65
C PRO A 249 -10.33 -3.46 5.24
N ASP A 250 -10.50 -2.70 4.16
CA ASP A 250 -9.47 -1.75 3.69
C ASP A 250 -9.35 -0.56 4.64
N GLN A 251 -10.48 -0.04 5.13
CA GLN A 251 -10.53 1.02 6.13
C GLN A 251 -9.86 0.57 7.44
N LEU A 252 -10.22 -0.62 7.94
CA LEU A 252 -9.63 -1.19 9.16
C LEU A 252 -8.11 -1.40 9.03
N ARG A 253 -7.64 -1.84 7.87
CA ARG A 253 -6.21 -2.01 7.61
C ARG A 253 -5.45 -0.68 7.56
N ARG A 254 -6.01 0.36 6.94
CA ARG A 254 -5.41 1.71 6.96
C ARG A 254 -5.33 2.24 8.40
N LEU A 255 -6.42 2.10 9.16
CA LEU A 255 -6.46 2.51 10.57
C LEU A 255 -5.45 1.73 11.41
N SER A 256 -5.34 0.41 11.22
CA SER A 256 -4.40 -0.42 11.99
C SER A 256 -2.95 -0.03 11.75
N VAL A 257 -2.58 0.33 10.51
CA VAL A 257 -1.22 0.86 10.21
C VAL A 257 -0.96 2.17 10.93
N ILE A 258 -1.92 3.11 10.92
CA ILE A 258 -1.77 4.41 11.62
C ILE A 258 -1.58 4.19 13.13
N VAL A 259 -2.43 3.37 13.74
CA VAL A 259 -2.36 3.04 15.17
C VAL A 259 -1.06 2.30 15.50
N ALA A 260 -0.62 1.39 14.63
CA ALA A 260 0.60 0.62 14.81
C ALA A 260 1.86 1.49 14.78
N VAL A 261 1.95 2.45 13.85
CA VAL A 261 3.07 3.41 13.84
C VAL A 261 3.08 4.25 15.11
N ALA A 262 1.93 4.79 15.53
CA ALA A 262 1.84 5.59 16.77
C ALA A 262 2.19 4.76 18.02
N GLY A 263 1.69 3.53 18.11
CA GLY A 263 2.01 2.60 19.20
C GLY A 263 3.48 2.22 19.21
N GLY A 264 4.06 1.94 18.04
CA GLY A 264 5.50 1.67 17.89
C GLY A 264 6.35 2.86 18.33
N ALA A 265 6.02 4.08 17.93
CA ALA A 265 6.72 5.28 18.37
C ALA A 265 6.62 5.49 19.89
N THR A 266 5.47 5.20 20.49
CA THR A 266 5.28 5.25 21.95
C THR A 266 6.17 4.23 22.66
N VAL A 267 6.19 2.98 22.18
CA VAL A 267 7.07 1.92 22.73
C VAL A 267 8.54 2.28 22.53
N GLY A 268 8.92 2.81 21.38
CA GLY A 268 10.28 3.26 21.09
C GLY A 268 10.74 4.37 22.04
N ALA A 269 9.89 5.38 22.28
CA ALA A 269 10.17 6.44 23.24
C ALA A 269 10.30 5.91 24.68
N LEU A 270 9.43 4.98 25.10
CA LEU A 270 9.54 4.33 26.41
C LEU A 270 10.85 3.54 26.54
N LEU A 271 11.25 2.80 25.51
CA LEU A 271 12.49 2.04 25.50
C LEU A 271 13.72 2.94 25.49
N LEU A 272 13.69 4.10 24.83
CA LEU A 272 14.78 5.08 24.91
C LEU A 272 14.98 5.58 26.35
N ASN A 273 13.88 5.76 27.10
CA ASN A 273 13.94 6.23 28.49
C ASN A 273 14.39 5.16 29.49
N HIS A 274 14.07 3.88 29.25
CA HIS A 274 14.30 2.81 30.25
C HIS A 274 15.40 1.80 29.85
N ALA A 275 15.69 1.67 28.55
CA ALA A 275 16.51 0.61 27.99
C ALA A 275 17.29 1.06 26.73
N HIS A 276 17.88 2.26 26.79
CA HIS A 276 18.50 2.99 25.67
C HIS A 276 19.45 2.14 24.80
N GLY A 277 20.24 1.25 25.41
CA GLY A 277 21.17 0.39 24.66
C GLY A 277 20.49 -0.66 23.76
N SER A 278 19.27 -1.07 24.10
CA SER A 278 18.58 -2.21 23.47
C SER A 278 17.47 -1.83 22.49
N VAL A 279 17.11 -0.54 22.40
CA VAL A 279 15.97 -0.07 21.59
C VAL A 279 16.01 -0.56 20.14
N PRO A 280 17.17 -0.57 19.43
CA PRO A 280 17.20 -1.01 18.04
C PRO A 280 16.94 -2.52 17.84
N ILE A 281 16.98 -3.34 18.89
CA ILE A 281 16.72 -4.79 18.81
C ILE A 281 15.26 -5.07 18.43
N LEU A 282 14.32 -4.25 18.88
CA LEU A 282 12.90 -4.44 18.62
C LEU A 282 12.56 -4.35 17.11
N PRO A 283 12.91 -3.28 16.37
CA PRO A 283 12.63 -3.20 14.94
C PRO A 283 13.37 -4.27 14.12
N ILE A 284 14.58 -4.68 14.53
CA ILE A 284 15.30 -5.81 13.92
C ILE A 284 14.48 -7.10 14.06
N THR A 285 14.03 -7.40 15.28
CA THR A 285 13.26 -8.61 15.58
C THR A 285 11.98 -8.65 14.76
N LEU A 286 11.26 -7.53 14.68
CA LEU A 286 10.04 -7.42 13.88
C LEU A 286 10.32 -7.63 12.38
N THR A 287 11.38 -7.02 11.84
CA THR A 287 11.78 -7.22 10.43
C THR A 287 12.13 -8.68 10.14
N VAL A 288 12.87 -9.34 11.04
CA VAL A 288 13.25 -10.76 10.91
C VAL A 288 12.02 -11.67 10.98
N VAL A 289 11.12 -11.47 11.94
CA VAL A 289 9.86 -12.21 12.03
C VAL A 289 9.06 -12.07 10.73
N VAL A 290 8.99 -10.85 10.18
CA VAL A 290 8.30 -10.61 8.93
C VAL A 290 9.01 -11.27 7.75
N ALA A 291 10.35 -11.27 7.71
CA ALA A 291 11.12 -11.96 6.67
C ALA A 291 10.90 -13.48 6.69
N ILE A 292 10.80 -14.08 7.88
CA ILE A 292 10.51 -15.52 8.04
C ILE A 292 9.07 -15.83 7.64
N GLY A 293 8.10 -15.03 8.10
CA GLY A 293 6.69 -15.15 7.68
C GLY A 293 6.55 -15.02 6.16
N ALA A 294 7.27 -14.06 5.57
CA ALA A 294 7.35 -13.84 4.15
C ALA A 294 7.90 -15.03 3.35
N ALA A 295 8.89 -15.73 3.89
CA ALA A 295 9.52 -16.87 3.23
C ALA A 295 8.68 -18.16 3.30
N THR A 296 7.86 -18.30 4.35
CA THR A 296 7.09 -19.52 4.62
C THR A 296 5.74 -19.53 3.90
N LEU A 297 5.12 -18.37 3.67
CA LEU A 297 3.82 -18.22 2.98
C LEU A 297 3.80 -18.78 1.54
N PRO A 298 4.75 -18.44 0.64
CA PRO A 298 4.74 -18.96 -0.73
C PRO A 298 5.06 -20.46 -0.80
N ARG A 299 5.92 -20.95 0.11
CA ARG A 299 6.32 -22.37 0.16
C ARG A 299 5.14 -23.26 0.54
N ARG A 300 4.30 -22.83 1.49
CA ARG A 300 3.05 -23.53 1.81
C ARG A 300 2.11 -23.58 0.61
N ARG A 301 1.94 -22.46 -0.11
CA ARG A 301 1.08 -22.40 -1.31
C ARG A 301 1.52 -23.34 -2.44
N ARG A 302 2.83 -23.41 -2.70
CA ARG A 302 3.40 -24.35 -3.70
C ARG A 302 3.29 -25.81 -3.26
N ALA A 303 3.56 -26.11 -1.98
CA ALA A 303 3.44 -27.46 -1.44
C ALA A 303 1.98 -27.97 -1.44
N LEU A 304 1.01 -27.06 -1.34
CA LEU A 304 -0.42 -27.36 -1.40
C LEU A 304 -1.00 -27.36 -2.82
N GLY A 305 -0.18 -27.13 -3.86
CA GLY A 305 -0.60 -27.23 -5.26
C GLY A 305 -1.50 -26.10 -5.76
N PHE A 306 -1.49 -24.93 -5.12
CA PHE A 306 -2.35 -23.80 -5.48
C PHE A 306 -1.82 -22.90 -6.61
N GLU A 307 -0.56 -23.08 -7.04
CA GLU A 307 0.01 -22.37 -8.19
C GLU A 307 0.79 -23.37 -9.06
N ALA A 308 0.17 -23.79 -10.17
CA ALA A 308 0.79 -24.47 -11.30
C ALA A 308 0.62 -23.58 -12.54
#